data_AF-A0A8X9A4E2-F1
#
_entry.id   AF-A0A8X9A4E2-F1
#
_cell.length_a   1.000
_cell.length_b   1.000
_cell.length_c   1.000
_cell.angle_alpha   90.00
_cell.angle_beta   90.00
_cell.angle_gamma   90.00
#
_symmetry.space_group_name_H-M   'P 1'
#
loop_
_entity.id
_entity.type
_entity.pdbx_description
1 polymer ?
#
loop_
_entity_poly.entity_id
_entity_poly.type
_entity_poly.pdbx_seq_one_letter_code
_entity_poly.pdbx_strand_id
1 'polypeptide(L)'
;MEPINRTELTAIESPLEMVLTAASLIPITHHLLGFSLILIVFLYNFLEIHFLQDLFTGFRGQPVVLNIDTCSQLYRDVVSKCKTLHGRYLSTPWLCSPNLQTTFLHYFGNPPAVSYKRHIFMTSDGGTLALDWVENAQVKGLAFQVDGPVQKDGENPILIIVPGLTSASDSAYVKHLAFIMAKRGWNVVVSNHRGLGGVSITSDCFYNGGWTEDIRNVINHIHCQYPEAPLYVVGTSIGANMLIKYLAEEGMNAPVVGAAAICSPWDLLICDRFMNRKLIQRLYNKALAVGLKDYAQMHEAVLSRISNWEGVQKSRSVRDFDDAATRVLGNYETVDTYYRRCSSANFVGSVMVPLLCISALDDPICTREAIPWDECRLNKNVVLATTEHGGHLPFFEGLTATSVWWVRAVDEFFSILQSSPREIEISVPSVNPGEPSIDQAPYVHLCQDGMVGGVSDETQVEHQEQNKSGDRIHVELNQPPNTDQGMATIVAPVMKRLNQLSRQNRTSLWLLAYIAFLTTWPLVGSAVSVFFRKRFQARFSSL
;
A
#
# COMPACT_ATOMS: atom_id res chain seq x y z
N MET A 1 31.19 78.31 -26.37
CA MET A 1 29.84 77.90 -25.92
C MET A 1 29.22 77.11 -27.04
N GLU A 2 29.26 75.79 -26.95
CA GLU A 2 28.43 74.92 -27.80
C GLU A 2 27.11 74.64 -27.08
N PRO A 3 26.00 74.40 -27.81
CA PRO A 3 24.73 74.03 -27.20
C PRO A 3 24.80 72.60 -26.65
N ILE A 4 24.67 72.46 -25.32
CA ILE A 4 24.55 71.15 -24.68
C ILE A 4 23.24 70.51 -25.17
N ASN A 5 23.36 69.37 -25.85
CA ASN A 5 22.24 68.71 -26.50
C ASN A 5 21.31 68.08 -25.46
N ARG A 6 20.08 68.61 -25.32
CA ARG A 6 19.07 68.11 -24.36
C ARG A 6 18.41 66.84 -24.87
N THR A 7 19.15 65.73 -24.86
CA THR A 7 18.65 64.42 -25.31
C THR A 7 18.83 63.28 -24.30
N GLU A 8 19.22 63.59 -23.07
CA GLU A 8 19.06 62.71 -21.91
C GLU A 8 17.65 62.85 -21.32
N LEU A 9 16.62 62.58 -22.13
CA LEU A 9 15.33 62.19 -21.58
C LEU A 9 15.43 60.72 -21.21
N THR A 10 15.43 60.44 -19.91
CA THR A 10 15.51 59.09 -19.34
C THR A 10 14.55 58.14 -20.04
N ALA A 11 15.09 57.15 -20.77
CA ALA A 11 14.33 55.96 -21.08
C ALA A 11 13.96 55.31 -19.75
N ILE A 12 12.67 55.31 -19.43
CA ILE A 12 12.14 54.55 -18.30
C ILE A 12 12.11 53.10 -18.79
N GLU A 13 13.26 52.41 -18.67
CA GLU A 13 13.31 50.95 -18.80
C GLU A 13 12.18 50.37 -17.96
N SER A 14 11.36 49.49 -18.53
CA SER A 14 10.27 48.93 -17.74
C SER A 14 10.87 48.15 -16.57
N PRO A 15 10.23 48.13 -15.39
CA PRO A 15 10.73 47.35 -14.25
C PRO A 15 10.94 45.86 -14.59
N LEU A 16 10.25 45.36 -15.62
CA LEU A 16 10.45 44.01 -16.17
C LEU A 16 11.77 43.90 -16.96
N GLU A 17 12.10 44.85 -17.83
CA GLU A 17 13.37 44.88 -18.57
C GLU A 17 14.58 45.04 -17.64
N MET A 18 14.47 45.89 -16.60
CA MET A 18 15.51 46.02 -15.57
C MET A 18 15.75 44.67 -14.86
N VAL A 19 14.67 43.97 -14.48
CA VAL A 19 14.74 42.65 -13.82
C VAL A 19 15.29 41.57 -14.76
N LEU A 20 14.88 41.55 -16.03
CA LEU A 20 15.39 40.59 -17.02
C LEU A 20 16.87 40.82 -17.33
N THR A 21 17.29 42.09 -17.44
CA THR A 21 18.70 42.47 -17.62
C THR A 21 19.52 42.02 -16.41
N ALA A 22 19.09 42.36 -15.19
CA ALA A 22 19.72 41.91 -13.96
C ALA A 22 19.79 40.37 -13.85
N ALA A 23 18.74 39.66 -14.24
CA ALA A 23 18.70 38.19 -14.24
C ALA A 23 19.66 37.55 -15.28
N SER A 24 19.89 38.21 -16.41
CA SER A 24 20.85 37.74 -17.44
C SER A 24 22.31 37.99 -17.08
N LEU A 25 22.60 38.97 -16.21
CA LEU A 25 23.93 39.19 -15.62
C LEU A 25 24.33 38.11 -14.59
N ILE A 26 23.37 37.34 -14.08
CA ILE A 26 23.64 36.22 -13.16
C ILE A 26 24.20 35.03 -13.97
N PRO A 27 25.38 34.48 -13.62
CA PRO A 27 25.97 33.36 -14.35
C PRO A 27 25.06 32.12 -14.33
N ILE A 28 24.90 31.46 -15.49
CA ILE A 28 24.00 30.31 -15.71
C ILE A 28 24.17 29.19 -14.66
N THR A 29 25.38 29.02 -14.10
CA THR A 29 25.65 28.09 -12.99
C THR A 29 24.76 28.34 -11.77
N HIS A 30 24.47 29.59 -11.42
CA HIS A 30 23.59 29.94 -10.29
C HIS A 30 22.13 29.60 -10.60
N HIS A 31 21.67 29.85 -11.82
CA HIS A 31 20.33 29.45 -12.28
C HIS A 31 20.17 27.92 -12.26
N LEU A 32 21.19 27.17 -12.69
CA LEU A 32 21.20 25.71 -12.62
C LEU A 32 21.23 25.18 -11.17
N LEU A 33 22.00 25.82 -10.27
CA LEU A 33 22.01 25.47 -8.84
C LEU A 33 20.67 25.78 -8.17
N GLY A 34 20.06 26.93 -8.46
CA GLY A 34 18.74 27.33 -7.96
C GLY A 34 17.64 26.40 -8.45
N PHE A 35 17.60 26.08 -9.74
CA PHE A 35 16.69 25.08 -10.30
C PHE A 35 16.91 23.70 -9.67
N SER A 36 18.16 23.28 -9.46
CA SER A 36 18.48 22.00 -8.82
C SER A 36 18.01 21.95 -7.37
N LEU A 37 18.16 23.04 -6.61
CA LEU A 37 17.67 23.15 -5.23
C LEU A 37 16.12 23.10 -5.20
N ILE A 38 15.45 23.84 -6.07
CA ILE A 38 13.99 23.82 -6.21
C ILE A 38 13.50 22.41 -6.58
N LEU A 39 14.18 21.73 -7.50
CA LEU A 39 13.86 20.36 -7.90
C LEU A 39 14.09 19.35 -6.77
N ILE A 40 15.15 19.50 -5.96
CA ILE A 40 15.40 18.66 -4.79
C ILE A 40 14.31 18.87 -3.73
N VAL A 41 13.95 20.11 -3.42
CA VAL A 41 12.85 20.42 -2.47
C VAL A 41 11.52 19.90 -3.01
N PHE A 42 11.23 20.05 -4.30
CA PHE A 42 10.04 19.48 -4.93
C PHE A 42 10.01 17.96 -4.80
N LEU A 43 11.09 17.25 -5.16
CA LEU A 43 11.17 15.79 -5.09
C LEU A 43 11.08 15.27 -3.65
N TYR A 44 11.69 15.97 -2.68
CA TYR A 44 11.59 15.64 -1.26
C TYR A 44 10.15 15.64 -0.77
N ASN A 45 9.38 16.68 -1.12
CA ASN A 45 7.96 16.77 -0.76
C ASN A 45 7.08 15.83 -1.60
N PHE A 46 7.32 15.71 -2.91
CA PHE A 46 6.50 14.90 -3.83
C PHE A 46 6.62 13.39 -3.59
N LEU A 47 7.81 12.92 -3.21
CA LEU A 47 8.02 11.51 -2.83
C LEU A 47 7.72 11.25 -1.35
N GLU A 48 7.37 12.29 -0.58
CA GLU A 48 7.08 12.22 0.86
C GLU A 48 8.28 11.63 1.63
N ILE A 49 9.45 12.24 1.43
CA ILE A 49 10.72 11.83 2.05
C ILE A 49 10.80 12.37 3.49
N HIS A 50 11.22 11.53 4.43
CA HIS A 50 11.35 11.88 5.85
C HIS A 50 12.79 11.79 6.41
N PHE A 51 13.80 11.65 5.55
CA PHE A 51 15.22 11.55 5.96
C PHE A 51 15.66 12.61 6.97
N LEU A 52 15.25 13.87 6.79
CA LEU A 52 15.67 14.96 7.70
C LEU A 52 14.98 14.85 9.06
N GLN A 53 13.73 14.38 9.12
CA GLN A 53 13.02 14.11 10.36
C GLN A 53 13.65 12.94 11.13
N ASP A 54 14.05 11.87 10.43
CA ASP A 54 14.81 10.77 11.03
C ASP A 54 16.19 11.23 11.51
N LEU A 55 16.89 12.06 10.73
CA LEU A 55 18.19 12.64 11.11
C LEU A 55 18.09 13.53 12.35
N PHE A 56 17.11 14.45 12.41
CA PHE A 56 16.92 15.33 13.58
C PHE A 56 16.43 14.58 14.83
N THR A 57 15.71 13.46 14.67
CA THR A 57 15.37 12.56 15.78
C THR A 57 16.48 11.56 16.12
N GLY A 58 17.62 11.61 15.42
CA GLY A 58 18.79 10.77 15.69
C GLY A 58 18.61 9.30 15.32
N PHE A 59 17.80 9.01 14.28
CA PHE A 59 17.44 7.67 13.80
C PHE A 59 16.90 6.75 14.92
N ARG A 60 16.11 7.32 15.85
CA ARG A 60 15.50 6.58 16.97
C ARG A 60 14.27 5.76 16.58
N GLY A 61 13.69 6.02 15.40
CA GLY A 61 12.40 5.47 14.98
C GLY A 61 11.21 6.08 15.74
N GLN A 62 10.00 5.86 15.24
CA GLN A 62 8.76 6.30 15.88
C GLN A 62 8.16 5.18 16.73
N PRO A 63 7.49 5.50 17.86
CA PRO A 63 6.79 4.49 18.66
C PRO A 63 5.66 3.87 17.85
N VAL A 64 5.41 2.59 18.08
CA VAL A 64 4.22 1.91 17.57
C VAL A 64 3.03 2.34 18.43
N VAL A 65 1.95 2.80 17.80
CA VAL A 65 0.74 3.24 18.50
C VAL A 65 -0.25 2.09 18.53
N LEU A 66 -0.55 1.58 19.73
CA LEU A 66 -1.50 0.50 19.96
C LEU A 66 -2.88 1.06 20.32
N ASN A 67 -3.92 0.53 19.67
CA ASN A 67 -5.30 0.87 19.88
C ASN A 67 -6.11 -0.42 20.11
N ILE A 68 -6.46 -0.65 21.38
CA ILE A 68 -7.06 -1.87 21.94
C ILE A 68 -7.65 -1.53 23.32
N ASP A 69 -8.70 -2.23 23.75
CA ASP A 69 -9.10 -2.25 25.17
C ASP A 69 -7.98 -2.84 26.04
N THR A 70 -7.27 -2.02 26.82
CA THR A 70 -6.24 -2.46 27.77
C THR A 70 -6.79 -3.34 28.92
N CYS A 71 -8.11 -3.37 29.12
CA CYS A 71 -8.80 -4.27 30.05
C CYS A 71 -9.21 -5.61 29.40
N SER A 72 -8.94 -5.81 28.11
CA SER A 72 -9.15 -7.10 27.43
C SER A 72 -8.19 -8.19 27.94
N GLN A 73 -8.61 -9.45 27.79
CA GLN A 73 -7.72 -10.59 28.03
C GLN A 73 -6.59 -10.63 27.00
N LEU A 74 -6.86 -10.35 25.73
CA LEU A 74 -5.86 -10.29 24.66
C LEU A 74 -4.72 -9.32 24.99
N TYR A 75 -5.04 -8.14 25.54
CA TYR A 75 -4.02 -7.19 25.96
C TYR A 75 -3.15 -7.76 27.10
N ARG A 76 -3.77 -8.25 28.18
CA ARG A 76 -3.04 -8.79 29.34
C ARG A 76 -2.17 -9.98 28.97
N ASP A 77 -2.74 -10.95 28.26
CA ASP A 77 -2.12 -12.27 28.10
C ASP A 77 -1.20 -12.35 26.89
N VAL A 78 -1.37 -11.50 25.87
CA VAL A 78 -0.54 -11.54 24.65
C VAL A 78 0.14 -10.21 24.38
N VAL A 79 -0.61 -9.13 24.15
CA VAL A 79 -0.05 -7.88 23.61
C VAL A 79 0.94 -7.24 24.56
N SER A 80 0.66 -7.23 25.88
CA SER A 80 1.55 -6.70 26.94
C SER A 80 2.97 -7.30 26.91
N LYS A 81 3.09 -8.55 26.45
CA LYS A 81 4.35 -9.30 26.37
C LYS A 81 5.10 -9.08 25.05
N CYS A 82 4.42 -8.53 24.02
CA CYS A 82 4.99 -8.29 22.69
C CYS A 82 5.89 -7.04 22.69
N LYS A 83 7.21 -7.24 22.65
CA LYS A 83 8.22 -6.16 22.72
C LYS A 83 8.32 -5.37 21.42
N THR A 84 8.05 -6.00 20.27
CA THR A 84 8.03 -5.33 18.96
C THR A 84 6.83 -4.38 18.85
N LEU A 85 5.67 -4.77 19.41
CA LEU A 85 4.46 -3.95 19.44
C LEU A 85 4.53 -2.79 20.44
N HIS A 86 5.27 -2.93 21.54
CA HIS A 86 5.59 -1.82 22.46
C HIS A 86 6.90 -1.09 22.08
N GLY A 87 7.46 -1.39 20.91
CA GLY A 87 8.77 -0.91 20.47
C GLY A 87 8.71 0.37 19.64
N ARG A 88 9.78 0.58 18.87
CA ARG A 88 9.85 1.61 17.82
C ARG A 88 10.08 0.96 16.47
N TYR A 89 9.47 1.52 15.43
CA TYR A 89 9.80 1.21 14.04
C TYR A 89 10.68 2.31 13.45
N LEU A 90 11.69 1.92 12.67
CA LEU A 90 12.51 2.81 11.86
C LEU A 90 12.64 2.18 10.47
N SER A 91 12.19 2.89 9.43
CA SER A 91 12.44 2.50 8.06
C SER A 91 13.91 2.55 7.71
N THR A 92 14.33 1.67 6.82
CA THR A 92 15.67 1.65 6.20
C THR A 92 16.04 3.07 5.74
N PRO A 93 17.12 3.71 6.24
CA PRO A 93 17.35 5.15 6.05
C PRO A 93 17.49 5.64 4.60
N TRP A 94 17.78 4.77 3.63
CA TRP A 94 17.82 5.10 2.20
C TRP A 94 16.51 4.79 1.46
N LEU A 95 15.51 4.25 2.17
CA LEU A 95 14.10 4.08 1.80
C LEU A 95 13.18 4.87 2.76
N CYS A 96 13.60 6.07 3.17
CA CYS A 96 12.85 6.98 4.05
C CYS A 96 11.70 7.69 3.29
N SER A 97 10.81 6.90 2.68
CA SER A 97 9.59 7.33 2.00
C SER A 97 8.64 6.13 1.81
N PRO A 98 7.31 6.29 1.95
CA PRO A 98 6.36 5.22 1.67
C PRO A 98 6.41 4.75 0.22
N ASN A 99 6.59 5.70 -0.70
CA ASN A 99 6.67 5.45 -2.14
C ASN A 99 7.93 4.64 -2.46
N LEU A 100 9.08 5.06 -1.94
CA LEU A 100 10.35 4.36 -2.15
C LEU A 100 10.33 2.93 -1.59
N GLN A 101 9.85 2.71 -0.36
CA GLN A 101 9.75 1.36 0.20
C GLN A 101 8.80 0.47 -0.62
N THR A 102 7.62 1.00 -1.01
CA THR A 102 6.59 0.21 -1.71
C THR A 102 7.04 -0.18 -3.12
N THR A 103 7.70 0.73 -3.83
CA THR A 103 8.34 0.43 -5.13
C THR A 103 9.54 -0.50 -4.98
N PHE A 104 10.35 -0.37 -3.91
CA PHE A 104 11.48 -1.25 -3.67
C PHE A 104 11.04 -2.70 -3.39
N LEU A 105 9.95 -2.93 -2.65
CA LEU A 105 9.39 -4.27 -2.40
C LEU A 105 9.03 -5.00 -3.70
N HIS A 106 8.42 -4.28 -4.64
CA HIS A 106 7.94 -4.84 -5.91
C HIS A 106 9.08 -5.28 -6.85
N TYR A 107 10.17 -4.50 -6.94
CA TYR A 107 11.29 -4.80 -7.85
C TYR A 107 12.50 -5.49 -7.19
N PHE A 108 12.74 -5.24 -5.91
CA PHE A 108 13.99 -5.53 -5.22
C PHE A 108 13.80 -6.01 -3.77
N GLY A 109 12.62 -6.52 -3.39
CA GLY A 109 12.26 -6.82 -1.99
C GLY A 109 13.08 -7.88 -1.25
N ASN A 110 14.22 -8.33 -1.81
CA ASN A 110 15.22 -9.22 -1.24
C ASN A 110 14.65 -10.39 -0.42
N PRO A 111 13.68 -11.16 -0.95
CA PRO A 111 13.09 -12.27 -0.21
C PRO A 111 14.12 -13.39 0.00
N PRO A 112 14.04 -14.13 1.12
CA PRO A 112 14.76 -15.38 1.27
C PRO A 112 14.31 -16.39 0.20
N ALA A 113 15.21 -17.32 -0.14
CA ALA A 113 14.86 -18.45 -0.98
C ALA A 113 13.88 -19.37 -0.24
N VAL A 114 12.71 -19.59 -0.85
CA VAL A 114 11.67 -20.49 -0.34
C VAL A 114 11.33 -21.46 -1.47
N SER A 115 11.38 -22.76 -1.15
CA SER A 115 10.87 -23.82 -2.02
C SER A 115 9.44 -24.15 -1.57
N TYR A 116 8.51 -24.29 -2.52
CA TYR A 116 7.12 -24.61 -2.24
C TYR A 116 6.75 -25.98 -2.80
N LYS A 117 6.02 -26.76 -2.01
CA LYS A 117 5.35 -28.00 -2.41
C LYS A 117 3.89 -27.69 -2.72
N ARG A 118 3.52 -27.69 -4.00
CA ARG A 118 2.16 -27.34 -4.43
C ARG A 118 1.17 -28.50 -4.24
N HIS A 119 0.02 -28.18 -3.67
CA HIS A 119 -1.20 -28.99 -3.70
C HIS A 119 -2.28 -28.21 -4.46
N ILE A 120 -3.00 -28.87 -5.38
CA ILE A 120 -4.14 -28.26 -6.08
C ILE A 120 -5.40 -28.60 -5.29
N PHE A 121 -6.01 -27.60 -4.68
CA PHE A 121 -7.27 -27.75 -3.97
C PHE A 121 -8.43 -27.42 -4.92
N MET A 122 -9.45 -28.29 -4.95
CA MET A 122 -10.67 -28.08 -5.73
C MET A 122 -11.80 -27.62 -4.81
N THR A 123 -12.48 -26.55 -5.18
CA THR A 123 -13.68 -26.05 -4.48
C THR A 123 -14.94 -26.78 -4.98
N SER A 124 -16.00 -26.75 -4.18
CA SER A 124 -17.27 -27.44 -4.43
C SER A 124 -18.00 -26.99 -5.71
N ASP A 125 -17.66 -25.81 -6.22
CA ASP A 125 -18.14 -25.21 -7.48
C ASP A 125 -17.28 -25.56 -8.72
N GLY A 126 -16.32 -26.48 -8.59
CA GLY A 126 -15.38 -26.86 -9.66
C GLY A 126 -14.20 -25.89 -9.84
N GLY A 127 -14.09 -24.87 -8.99
CA GLY A 127 -12.93 -23.98 -8.94
C GLY A 127 -11.65 -24.68 -8.49
N THR A 128 -10.52 -24.05 -8.75
CA THR A 128 -9.20 -24.55 -8.35
C THR A 128 -8.36 -23.45 -7.72
N LEU A 129 -7.64 -23.83 -6.66
CA LEU A 129 -6.77 -22.98 -5.85
C LEU A 129 -5.40 -23.67 -5.69
N ALA A 130 -4.32 -22.90 -5.75
CA ALA A 130 -2.98 -23.41 -5.47
C ALA A 130 -2.64 -23.21 -3.99
N LEU A 131 -2.50 -24.31 -3.26
CA LEU A 131 -1.99 -24.33 -1.89
C LEU A 131 -0.48 -24.62 -1.94
N ASP A 132 0.34 -23.60 -1.72
CA ASP A 132 1.80 -23.71 -1.79
C ASP A 132 2.41 -23.87 -0.40
N TRP A 133 2.86 -25.09 -0.07
CA TRP A 133 3.32 -25.47 1.27
C TRP A 133 4.82 -25.31 1.46
N VAL A 134 5.21 -24.88 2.66
CA VAL A 134 6.58 -24.94 3.21
C VAL A 134 6.52 -25.75 4.51
N GLU A 135 7.07 -26.96 4.46
CA GLU A 135 7.11 -27.87 5.61
C GLU A 135 8.33 -27.57 6.48
N ASN A 136 8.19 -27.59 7.81
CA ASN A 136 9.27 -27.14 8.71
C ASN A 136 10.59 -27.92 8.56
N ALA A 137 10.50 -29.22 8.19
CA ALA A 137 11.65 -30.09 7.98
C ALA A 137 12.52 -29.65 6.78
N GLN A 138 11.90 -29.07 5.74
CA GLN A 138 12.61 -28.61 4.54
C GLN A 138 13.54 -27.43 4.85
N VAL A 139 13.16 -26.56 5.80
CA VAL A 139 13.96 -25.41 6.22
C VAL A 139 15.04 -25.81 7.24
N LYS A 140 14.76 -26.78 8.13
CA LYS A 140 15.77 -27.36 9.05
C LYS A 140 16.95 -28.00 8.31
N GLY A 141 16.74 -28.51 7.08
CA GLY A 141 17.81 -29.00 6.21
C GLY A 141 18.77 -27.93 5.67
N LEU A 142 18.44 -26.63 5.82
CA LEU A 142 19.21 -25.51 5.29
C LEU A 142 19.81 -24.57 6.36
N ALA A 143 19.40 -24.70 7.63
CA ALA A 143 19.98 -23.94 8.74
C ALA A 143 19.87 -24.69 10.07
N PHE A 144 21.00 -24.78 10.78
CA PHE A 144 21.22 -25.15 12.19
C PHE A 144 20.04 -25.72 12.99
N GLN A 145 20.26 -26.90 13.59
CA GLN A 145 19.40 -27.47 14.62
C GLN A 145 19.12 -26.42 15.72
N VAL A 146 17.84 -26.16 15.97
CA VAL A 146 17.38 -25.47 17.17
C VAL A 146 17.04 -26.56 18.18
N ASP A 147 17.81 -26.65 19.26
CA ASP A 147 17.58 -27.63 20.32
C ASP A 147 16.29 -27.32 21.07
N GLY A 148 15.24 -28.07 20.73
CA GLY A 148 13.93 -28.06 21.36
C GLY A 148 13.30 -29.46 21.27
N PRO A 149 12.30 -29.76 22.12
CA PRO A 149 11.63 -31.05 22.09
C PRO A 149 11.01 -31.31 20.71
N VAL A 150 11.18 -32.52 20.20
CA VAL A 150 10.60 -32.94 18.92
C VAL A 150 9.08 -33.08 19.08
N GLN A 151 8.34 -32.06 18.66
CA GLN A 151 6.89 -32.14 18.48
C GLN A 151 6.57 -33.23 17.45
N LYS A 152 5.47 -33.98 17.65
CA LYS A 152 5.11 -35.04 16.72
C LYS A 152 4.66 -34.46 15.39
N ASP A 153 4.88 -35.21 14.30
CA ASP A 153 4.32 -34.90 13.00
C ASP A 153 2.79 -34.99 13.06
N GLY A 154 2.15 -33.82 13.21
CA GLY A 154 0.71 -33.65 13.44
C GLY A 154 0.37 -32.51 14.41
N GLU A 155 1.27 -32.21 15.36
CA GLU A 155 1.05 -31.20 16.42
C GLU A 155 1.63 -29.80 16.07
N ASN A 156 2.47 -29.71 15.03
CA ASN A 156 3.13 -28.46 14.61
C ASN A 156 2.10 -27.41 14.11
N PRO A 157 2.15 -26.14 14.56
CA PRO A 157 1.25 -25.08 14.09
C PRO A 157 1.25 -24.90 12.57
N ILE A 158 0.09 -24.57 12.01
CA ILE A 158 -0.07 -24.26 10.58
C ILE A 158 -0.43 -22.79 10.41
N LEU A 159 0.41 -22.06 9.66
CA LEU A 159 0.12 -20.71 9.21
C LEU A 159 -0.43 -20.73 7.78
N ILE A 160 -1.65 -20.24 7.62
CA ILE A 160 -2.30 -20.01 6.32
C ILE A 160 -2.07 -18.54 5.93
N ILE A 161 -1.49 -18.30 4.75
CA ILE A 161 -1.29 -16.94 4.22
C ILE A 161 -2.29 -16.69 3.09
N VAL A 162 -3.03 -15.58 3.20
CA VAL A 162 -3.98 -15.07 2.20
C VAL A 162 -3.37 -13.83 1.52
N PRO A 163 -2.84 -13.94 0.28
CA PRO A 163 -2.11 -12.86 -0.38
C PRO A 163 -2.93 -11.61 -0.68
N GLY A 164 -2.23 -10.51 -0.99
CA GLY A 164 -2.82 -9.28 -1.51
C GLY A 164 -3.33 -9.38 -2.95
N LEU A 165 -3.82 -8.24 -3.46
CA LEU A 165 -4.41 -8.15 -4.80
C LEU A 165 -3.37 -8.56 -5.86
N THR A 166 -3.76 -9.42 -6.79
CA THR A 166 -2.88 -9.94 -7.86
C THR A 166 -1.54 -10.54 -7.36
N SER A 167 -1.47 -10.94 -6.08
CA SER A 167 -0.25 -11.46 -5.44
C SER A 167 -0.32 -12.98 -5.23
N ALA A 168 0.83 -13.64 -5.16
CA ALA A 168 0.95 -15.08 -5.02
C ALA A 168 2.10 -15.47 -4.06
N SER A 169 2.32 -16.78 -3.88
CA SER A 169 3.41 -17.36 -3.07
C SER A 169 4.82 -16.90 -3.47
N ASP A 170 4.99 -16.42 -4.71
CA ASP A 170 6.22 -15.87 -5.22
C ASP A 170 6.58 -14.48 -4.65
N SER A 171 5.59 -13.77 -4.10
CA SER A 171 5.67 -12.36 -3.74
C SER A 171 6.58 -12.14 -2.52
N ALA A 172 7.41 -11.09 -2.56
CA ALA A 172 8.54 -10.96 -1.65
C ALA A 172 8.14 -10.93 -0.16
N TYR A 173 7.06 -10.24 0.18
CA TYR A 173 6.55 -10.17 1.56
C TYR A 173 5.99 -11.52 2.05
N VAL A 174 5.37 -12.31 1.17
CA VAL A 174 4.90 -13.67 1.47
C VAL A 174 6.09 -14.58 1.79
N LYS A 175 7.16 -14.51 0.99
CA LYS A 175 8.39 -15.29 1.22
C LYS A 175 9.10 -14.92 2.53
N HIS A 176 9.17 -13.63 2.88
CA HIS A 176 9.72 -13.21 4.18
C HIS A 176 8.95 -13.83 5.35
N LEU A 177 7.62 -13.77 5.33
CA LEU A 177 6.77 -14.38 6.35
C LEU A 177 6.91 -15.92 6.37
N ALA A 178 6.77 -16.58 5.23
CA ALA A 178 6.82 -18.03 5.12
C ALA A 178 8.17 -18.61 5.58
N PHE A 179 9.29 -17.97 5.21
CA PHE A 179 10.61 -18.39 5.64
C PHE A 179 10.84 -18.23 7.15
N ILE A 180 10.43 -17.09 7.73
CA ILE A 180 10.61 -16.83 9.16
C ILE A 180 9.77 -17.81 10.01
N MET A 181 8.51 -18.04 9.63
CA MET A 181 7.62 -18.94 10.35
C MET A 181 8.01 -20.42 10.14
N ALA A 182 8.40 -20.83 8.94
CA ALA A 182 8.92 -22.18 8.71
C ALA A 182 10.22 -22.44 9.50
N LYS A 183 11.09 -21.43 9.62
CA LYS A 183 12.29 -21.49 10.47
C LYS A 183 11.96 -21.57 11.97
N ARG A 184 10.80 -21.08 12.42
CA ARG A 184 10.27 -21.27 13.79
C ARG A 184 9.75 -22.68 14.07
N GLY A 185 9.70 -23.56 13.07
CA GLY A 185 9.11 -24.90 13.20
C GLY A 185 7.65 -25.00 12.73
N TRP A 186 7.06 -23.92 12.22
CA TRP A 186 5.68 -23.93 11.76
C TRP A 186 5.59 -24.53 10.37
N ASN A 187 4.48 -25.19 10.04
CA ASN A 187 4.13 -25.47 8.66
C ASN A 187 3.45 -24.22 8.09
N VAL A 188 3.80 -23.83 6.86
CA VAL A 188 3.20 -22.65 6.21
C VAL A 188 2.54 -23.07 4.91
N VAL A 189 1.37 -22.54 4.61
CA VAL A 189 0.68 -22.72 3.34
C VAL A 189 0.19 -21.39 2.81
N VAL A 190 0.58 -21.05 1.58
CA VAL A 190 0.04 -19.89 0.86
C VAL A 190 -1.20 -20.34 0.09
N SER A 191 -2.36 -19.78 0.46
CA SER A 191 -3.61 -19.96 -0.27
C SER A 191 -3.67 -18.94 -1.42
N ASN A 192 -3.10 -19.29 -2.58
CA ASN A 192 -3.18 -18.42 -3.75
C ASN A 192 -4.64 -18.35 -4.23
N HIS A 193 -5.14 -17.14 -4.49
CA HIS A 193 -6.50 -16.93 -4.99
C HIS A 193 -6.72 -17.56 -6.39
N ARG A 194 -7.99 -17.75 -6.78
CA ARG A 194 -8.36 -18.34 -8.08
C ARG A 194 -7.67 -17.62 -9.24
N GLY A 195 -7.09 -18.36 -10.18
CA GLY A 195 -6.36 -17.79 -11.31
C GLY A 195 -4.95 -17.25 -10.99
N LEU A 196 -4.45 -17.39 -9.75
CA LEU A 196 -3.10 -16.97 -9.34
C LEU A 196 -2.20 -18.17 -8.99
N GLY A 197 -0.93 -17.88 -8.71
CA GLY A 197 0.12 -18.89 -8.50
C GLY A 197 0.51 -19.68 -9.77
N GLY A 198 -0.16 -19.47 -10.91
CA GLY A 198 0.01 -20.26 -12.13
C GLY A 198 -1.00 -21.41 -12.28
N VAL A 199 -2.18 -21.28 -11.68
CA VAL A 199 -3.36 -22.13 -11.94
C VAL A 199 -4.42 -21.31 -12.66
N SER A 200 -5.11 -21.89 -13.65
CA SER A 200 -6.19 -21.22 -14.41
C SER A 200 -7.49 -21.14 -13.61
N ILE A 201 -8.35 -20.18 -13.92
CA ILE A 201 -9.74 -20.22 -13.44
C ILE A 201 -10.46 -21.42 -14.09
N THR A 202 -11.05 -22.31 -13.28
CA THR A 202 -11.82 -23.49 -13.74
C THR A 202 -13.33 -23.42 -13.46
N SER A 203 -13.79 -22.30 -12.89
CA SER A 203 -15.16 -22.05 -12.42
C SER A 203 -15.65 -20.68 -12.85
N ASP A 204 -16.96 -20.47 -12.91
CA ASP A 204 -17.54 -19.13 -13.18
C ASP A 204 -17.44 -18.17 -11.98
N CYS A 205 -16.82 -18.59 -10.87
CA CYS A 205 -16.56 -17.77 -9.67
C CYS A 205 -15.11 -17.22 -9.64
N PHE A 206 -14.96 -15.99 -9.14
CA PHE A 206 -13.73 -15.20 -9.09
C PHE A 206 -13.52 -14.55 -7.72
N TYR A 207 -12.28 -14.52 -7.23
CA TYR A 207 -11.93 -13.90 -5.96
C TYR A 207 -12.12 -12.37 -6.01
N ASN A 208 -12.60 -11.78 -4.92
CA ASN A 208 -12.77 -10.34 -4.77
C ASN A 208 -12.73 -9.95 -3.29
N GLY A 209 -12.76 -8.64 -2.98
CA GLY A 209 -12.62 -8.15 -1.60
C GLY A 209 -13.65 -8.70 -0.60
N GLY A 210 -14.80 -9.18 -1.07
CA GLY A 210 -15.84 -9.81 -0.25
C GLY A 210 -15.84 -11.34 -0.25
N TRP A 211 -15.00 -12.00 -1.04
CA TRP A 211 -15.07 -13.45 -1.30
C TRP A 211 -14.43 -14.28 -0.18
N THR A 212 -15.18 -14.46 0.90
CA THR A 212 -14.76 -15.23 2.10
C THR A 212 -14.83 -16.73 1.89
N GLU A 213 -15.53 -17.21 0.86
CA GLU A 213 -15.83 -18.63 0.66
C GLU A 213 -14.59 -19.49 0.35
N ASP A 214 -13.62 -18.96 -0.40
CA ASP A 214 -12.35 -19.67 -0.66
C ASP A 214 -11.53 -19.82 0.63
N ILE A 215 -11.52 -18.79 1.48
CA ILE A 215 -10.85 -18.79 2.79
C ILE A 215 -11.49 -19.83 3.70
N ARG A 216 -12.83 -19.83 3.78
CA ARG A 216 -13.65 -20.81 4.53
C ARG A 216 -13.35 -22.24 4.11
N ASN A 217 -13.40 -22.54 2.81
CA ASN A 217 -13.16 -23.90 2.30
C ASN A 217 -11.71 -24.37 2.52
N VAL A 218 -10.71 -23.51 2.32
CA VAL A 218 -9.31 -23.87 2.55
C VAL A 218 -9.00 -24.09 4.04
N ILE A 219 -9.49 -23.21 4.92
CA ILE A 219 -9.33 -23.36 6.38
C ILE A 219 -10.00 -24.65 6.87
N ASN A 220 -11.26 -24.90 6.48
CA ASN A 220 -11.98 -26.09 6.90
C ASN A 220 -11.34 -27.38 6.34
N HIS A 221 -10.83 -27.36 5.12
CA HIS A 221 -10.08 -28.49 4.55
C HIS A 221 -8.81 -28.80 5.35
N ILE A 222 -8.03 -27.78 5.70
CA ILE A 222 -6.79 -27.93 6.47
C ILE A 222 -7.11 -28.40 7.90
N HIS A 223 -8.14 -27.85 8.55
CA HIS A 223 -8.55 -28.28 9.89
C HIS A 223 -8.98 -29.76 9.90
N CYS A 224 -9.75 -30.20 8.92
CA CYS A 224 -10.15 -31.61 8.77
C CYS A 224 -8.98 -32.55 8.45
N GLN A 225 -7.90 -32.06 7.82
CA GLN A 225 -6.67 -32.85 7.59
C GLN A 225 -5.73 -32.89 8.80
N TYR A 226 -5.71 -31.83 9.60
CA TYR A 226 -4.80 -31.65 10.74
C TYR A 226 -5.57 -31.15 11.98
N PRO A 227 -6.47 -31.97 12.57
CA PRO A 227 -7.38 -31.51 13.63
C PRO A 227 -6.67 -31.07 14.92
N GLU A 228 -5.53 -31.70 15.24
CA GLU A 228 -4.70 -31.36 16.41
C GLU A 228 -3.76 -30.17 16.16
N ALA A 229 -3.61 -29.70 14.91
CA ALA A 229 -2.68 -28.64 14.57
C ALA A 229 -3.34 -27.26 14.79
N PRO A 230 -2.77 -26.37 15.63
CA PRO A 230 -3.34 -25.06 15.84
C PRO A 230 -3.16 -24.19 14.57
N LEU A 231 -4.29 -23.81 13.96
CA LEU A 231 -4.30 -22.98 12.75
C LEU A 231 -4.21 -21.49 13.08
N TYR A 232 -3.43 -20.76 12.29
CA TYR A 232 -3.32 -19.30 12.33
C TYR A 232 -3.42 -18.74 10.91
N VAL A 233 -3.90 -17.51 10.75
CA VAL A 233 -4.13 -16.93 9.41
C VAL A 233 -3.55 -15.52 9.30
N VAL A 234 -2.80 -15.24 8.23
CA VAL A 234 -2.31 -13.89 7.92
C VAL A 234 -2.87 -13.45 6.57
N GLY A 235 -3.64 -12.37 6.59
CA GLY A 235 -4.11 -11.68 5.41
C GLY A 235 -3.31 -10.41 5.16
N THR A 236 -3.01 -10.11 3.90
CA THR A 236 -2.29 -8.88 3.50
C THR A 236 -3.10 -8.09 2.48
N SER A 237 -3.16 -6.77 2.58
CA SER A 237 -3.89 -5.91 1.61
C SER A 237 -5.35 -6.37 1.44
N ILE A 238 -5.83 -6.63 0.22
CA ILE A 238 -7.19 -7.17 0.00
C ILE A 238 -7.43 -8.51 0.72
N GLY A 239 -6.41 -9.34 0.89
CA GLY A 239 -6.48 -10.59 1.66
C GLY A 239 -6.67 -10.34 3.16
N ALA A 240 -6.21 -9.21 3.69
CA ALA A 240 -6.50 -8.77 5.05
C ALA A 240 -7.99 -8.37 5.21
N ASN A 241 -8.53 -7.67 4.22
CA ASN A 241 -9.96 -7.31 4.18
C ASN A 241 -10.86 -8.54 4.11
N MET A 242 -10.55 -9.49 3.22
CA MET A 242 -11.27 -10.77 3.10
C MET A 242 -11.16 -11.59 4.40
N LEU A 243 -9.99 -11.62 5.05
CA LEU A 243 -9.80 -12.31 6.32
C LEU A 243 -10.64 -11.71 7.46
N ILE A 244 -10.62 -10.39 7.66
CA ILE A 244 -11.42 -9.74 8.71
C ILE A 244 -12.91 -10.05 8.51
N LYS A 245 -13.41 -9.97 7.26
CA LYS A 245 -14.79 -10.31 6.92
C LYS A 245 -15.12 -11.78 7.22
N TYR A 246 -14.23 -12.71 6.88
CA TYR A 246 -14.39 -14.13 7.19
C TYR A 246 -14.47 -14.39 8.71
N LEU A 247 -13.55 -13.83 9.50
CA LEU A 247 -13.54 -14.02 10.96
C LEU A 247 -14.78 -13.45 11.67
N ALA A 248 -15.38 -12.42 11.09
CA ALA A 248 -16.63 -11.83 11.55
C ALA A 248 -17.88 -12.62 11.12
N GLU A 249 -17.84 -13.32 9.99
CA GLU A 249 -18.91 -14.22 9.53
C GLU A 249 -18.97 -15.52 10.34
N GLU A 250 -17.82 -16.13 10.63
CA GLU A 250 -17.76 -17.36 11.44
C GLU A 250 -17.96 -17.10 12.94
N GLY A 251 -17.48 -15.94 13.43
CA GLY A 251 -17.47 -15.60 14.85
C GLY A 251 -16.73 -16.66 15.67
N MET A 252 -17.41 -17.22 16.67
CA MET A 252 -16.87 -18.28 17.54
C MET A 252 -16.61 -19.61 16.81
N ASN A 253 -17.15 -19.81 15.60
CA ASN A 253 -17.01 -21.06 14.85
C ASN A 253 -15.72 -21.14 14.01
N ALA A 254 -14.96 -20.04 13.91
CA ALA A 254 -13.72 -20.02 13.14
C ALA A 254 -12.69 -21.00 13.75
N PRO A 255 -12.24 -22.05 13.04
CA PRO A 255 -11.33 -23.06 13.60
C PRO A 255 -9.87 -22.56 13.57
N VAL A 256 -9.64 -21.35 14.11
CA VAL A 256 -8.34 -20.66 14.11
C VAL A 256 -8.02 -20.15 15.51
N VAL A 257 -6.75 -20.23 15.89
CA VAL A 257 -6.26 -19.77 17.20
C VAL A 257 -6.13 -18.26 17.26
N GLY A 258 -5.75 -17.66 16.14
CA GLY A 258 -5.61 -16.22 15.98
C GLY A 258 -5.17 -15.85 14.56
N ALA A 259 -5.20 -14.56 14.29
CA ALA A 259 -4.99 -14.02 12.96
C ALA A 259 -4.19 -12.72 12.98
N ALA A 260 -3.67 -12.32 11.82
CA ALA A 260 -3.18 -10.97 11.59
C ALA A 260 -3.62 -10.40 10.25
N ALA A 261 -3.93 -9.11 10.23
CA ALA A 261 -4.42 -8.37 9.07
C ALA A 261 -3.47 -7.20 8.77
N ILE A 262 -2.66 -7.34 7.72
CA ILE A 262 -1.58 -6.41 7.39
C ILE A 262 -2.05 -5.44 6.29
N CYS A 263 -2.15 -4.16 6.66
CA CYS A 263 -2.54 -3.03 5.81
C CYS A 263 -3.80 -3.33 5.00
N SER A 264 -4.88 -3.68 5.71
CA SER A 264 -6.21 -3.77 5.12
C SER A 264 -6.61 -2.41 4.52
N PRO A 265 -7.31 -2.36 3.37
CA PRO A 265 -7.98 -1.15 2.91
C PRO A 265 -9.10 -0.65 3.84
N TRP A 266 -9.64 -1.53 4.71
CA TRP A 266 -10.71 -1.26 5.67
C TRP A 266 -12.05 -0.82 5.05
N ASP A 267 -12.09 0.37 4.44
CA ASP A 267 -13.18 0.87 3.60
C ASP A 267 -12.68 1.03 2.15
N LEU A 268 -13.26 0.24 1.26
CA LEU A 268 -12.90 0.17 -0.17
C LEU A 268 -13.32 1.43 -0.94
N LEU A 269 -14.41 2.11 -0.52
CA LEU A 269 -14.92 3.33 -1.15
C LEU A 269 -14.10 4.55 -0.73
N ILE A 270 -13.65 4.61 0.52
CA ILE A 270 -12.71 5.62 1.00
C ILE A 270 -11.34 5.42 0.33
N CYS A 271 -10.86 4.18 0.20
CA CYS A 271 -9.63 3.87 -0.53
C CYS A 271 -9.69 4.22 -2.02
N ASP A 272 -10.77 3.90 -2.75
CA ASP A 272 -10.98 4.34 -4.15
C ASP A 272 -10.93 5.87 -4.27
N ARG A 273 -11.67 6.58 -3.40
CA ARG A 273 -11.64 8.06 -3.36
C ARG A 273 -10.24 8.60 -3.07
N PHE A 274 -9.49 7.98 -2.16
CA PHE A 274 -8.11 8.35 -1.81
C PHE A 274 -7.13 8.10 -2.96
N MET A 275 -7.20 6.93 -3.60
CA MET A 275 -6.41 6.56 -4.79
C MET A 275 -6.61 7.52 -5.99
N ASN A 276 -7.67 8.34 -5.96
CA ASN A 276 -7.96 9.35 -6.98
C ASN A 276 -7.57 10.80 -6.59
N ARG A 277 -7.00 11.07 -5.40
CA ARG A 277 -6.66 12.44 -4.96
C ARG A 277 -5.35 12.98 -5.57
N LYS A 278 -4.19 12.52 -5.08
CA LYS A 278 -2.85 12.97 -5.52
C LYS A 278 -2.47 12.33 -6.87
N LEU A 279 -1.51 12.94 -7.58
CA LEU A 279 -0.92 12.36 -8.80
C LEU A 279 -0.27 10.99 -8.53
N ILE A 280 0.51 10.86 -7.45
CA ILE A 280 1.19 9.60 -7.09
C ILE A 280 0.19 8.47 -6.79
N GLN A 281 -0.90 8.78 -6.10
CA GLN A 281 -2.01 7.85 -5.83
C GLN A 281 -2.69 7.37 -7.12
N ARG A 282 -2.90 8.26 -8.10
CA ARG A 282 -3.43 7.87 -9.44
C ARG A 282 -2.47 6.98 -10.21
N LEU A 283 -1.15 7.06 -9.97
CA LEU A 283 -0.17 6.13 -10.55
C LEU A 283 -0.28 4.74 -9.90
N TYR A 284 -0.48 4.64 -8.58
CA TYR A 284 -0.77 3.36 -7.90
C TYR A 284 -2.10 2.76 -8.38
N ASN A 285 -3.18 3.56 -8.44
CA ASN A 285 -4.49 3.13 -8.95
C ASN A 285 -4.36 2.53 -10.37
N LYS A 286 -3.62 3.21 -11.25
CA LYS A 286 -3.34 2.73 -12.61
C LYS A 286 -2.46 1.47 -12.63
N ALA A 287 -1.48 1.34 -11.75
CA ALA A 287 -0.63 0.15 -11.67
C ALA A 287 -1.42 -1.09 -11.21
N LEU A 288 -2.28 -0.94 -10.20
CA LEU A 288 -3.20 -1.98 -9.74
C LEU A 288 -4.21 -2.35 -10.85
N ALA A 289 -4.73 -1.35 -11.58
CA ALA A 289 -5.61 -1.58 -12.74
C ALA A 289 -4.92 -2.34 -13.88
N VAL A 290 -3.61 -2.11 -14.11
CA VAL A 290 -2.84 -2.91 -15.07
C VAL A 290 -2.71 -4.35 -14.58
N GLY A 291 -2.30 -4.58 -13.33
CA GLY A 291 -2.22 -5.94 -12.77
C GLY A 291 -3.54 -6.71 -12.83
N LEU A 292 -4.67 -6.06 -12.55
CA LEU A 292 -6.02 -6.64 -12.68
C LEU A 292 -6.36 -7.01 -14.13
N LYS A 293 -5.95 -6.21 -15.10
CA LYS A 293 -6.18 -6.47 -16.54
C LYS A 293 -5.27 -7.57 -17.08
N ASP A 294 -4.01 -7.59 -16.65
CA ASP A 294 -3.05 -8.64 -17.01
C ASP A 294 -3.52 -9.99 -16.43
N TYR A 295 -4.01 -9.97 -15.17
CA TYR A 295 -4.74 -11.10 -14.58
C TYR A 295 -5.95 -11.52 -15.44
N ALA A 296 -6.80 -10.58 -15.84
CA ALA A 296 -8.00 -10.91 -16.59
C ALA A 296 -7.71 -11.42 -18.02
N GLN A 297 -6.61 -10.98 -18.63
CA GLN A 297 -6.11 -11.50 -19.92
C GLN A 297 -5.58 -12.93 -19.78
N MET A 298 -4.91 -13.30 -18.68
CA MET A 298 -4.50 -14.68 -18.43
C MET A 298 -5.68 -15.67 -18.38
N HIS A 299 -6.90 -15.18 -18.08
CA HIS A 299 -8.12 -16.00 -18.01
C HIS A 299 -9.23 -15.51 -18.95
N GLU A 300 -8.87 -14.88 -20.09
CA GLU A 300 -9.81 -14.32 -21.08
C GLU A 300 -10.89 -15.35 -21.50
N ALA A 301 -10.52 -16.61 -21.68
CA ALA A 301 -11.44 -17.69 -22.07
C ALA A 301 -12.60 -17.94 -21.09
N VAL A 302 -12.46 -17.55 -19.83
CA VAL A 302 -13.53 -17.56 -18.82
C VAL A 302 -14.12 -16.15 -18.70
N LEU A 303 -13.29 -15.15 -18.42
CA LEU A 303 -13.74 -13.81 -18.04
C LEU A 303 -14.45 -13.06 -19.18
N SER A 304 -14.11 -13.29 -20.44
CA SER A 304 -14.83 -12.69 -21.58
C SER A 304 -16.29 -13.14 -21.72
N ARG A 305 -16.65 -14.31 -21.14
CA ARG A 305 -18.02 -14.84 -21.10
C ARG A 305 -18.85 -14.31 -19.93
N ILE A 306 -18.21 -13.94 -18.82
CA ILE A 306 -18.89 -13.62 -17.55
C ILE A 306 -18.66 -12.18 -17.04
N SER A 307 -17.99 -11.33 -17.83
CA SER A 307 -17.75 -9.90 -17.53
C SER A 307 -18.06 -9.01 -18.74
N ASN A 308 -18.13 -7.70 -18.52
CA ASN A 308 -18.05 -6.71 -19.60
C ASN A 308 -16.61 -6.63 -20.12
N TRP A 309 -16.25 -7.54 -21.03
CA TRP A 309 -14.88 -7.67 -21.55
C TRP A 309 -14.34 -6.39 -22.19
N GLU A 310 -15.17 -5.66 -22.92
CA GLU A 310 -14.78 -4.37 -23.51
C GLU A 310 -14.49 -3.31 -22.42
N GLY A 311 -15.26 -3.31 -21.33
CA GLY A 311 -14.99 -2.51 -20.14
C GLY A 311 -13.66 -2.86 -19.48
N VAL A 312 -13.40 -4.16 -19.26
CA VAL A 312 -12.14 -4.67 -18.69
C VAL A 312 -10.94 -4.24 -19.53
N GLN A 313 -11.01 -4.43 -20.85
CA GLN A 313 -9.95 -4.01 -21.78
C GLN A 313 -9.72 -2.48 -21.77
N LYS A 314 -10.77 -1.67 -21.57
CA LYS A 314 -10.69 -0.20 -21.51
C LYS A 314 -10.28 0.37 -20.15
N SER A 315 -10.41 -0.40 -19.07
CA SER A 315 -10.18 0.02 -17.67
C SER A 315 -8.81 0.71 -17.46
N ARG A 316 -8.79 1.76 -16.63
CA ARG A 316 -7.62 2.60 -16.30
C ARG A 316 -7.42 2.80 -14.80
N SER A 317 -8.47 2.61 -14.01
CA SER A 317 -8.49 2.56 -12.55
C SER A 317 -8.99 1.20 -12.06
N VAL A 318 -8.74 0.89 -10.77
CA VAL A 318 -9.30 -0.30 -10.09
C VAL A 318 -10.83 -0.26 -10.16
N ARG A 319 -11.44 0.93 -9.97
CA ARG A 319 -12.88 1.15 -10.05
C ARG A 319 -13.47 0.83 -11.43
N ASP A 320 -12.74 1.16 -12.51
CA ASP A 320 -13.18 0.84 -13.88
C ASP A 320 -13.22 -0.69 -14.11
N PHE A 321 -12.25 -1.41 -13.53
CA PHE A 321 -12.20 -2.86 -13.57
C PHE A 321 -13.30 -3.49 -12.71
N ASP A 322 -13.53 -2.93 -11.52
CA ASP A 322 -14.58 -3.38 -10.63
C ASP A 322 -15.98 -3.19 -11.23
N ASP A 323 -16.25 -2.12 -11.98
CA ASP A 323 -17.55 -1.96 -12.66
C ASP A 323 -17.75 -2.96 -13.81
N ALA A 324 -16.69 -3.26 -14.54
CA ALA A 324 -16.73 -4.12 -15.72
C ALA A 324 -16.71 -5.62 -15.39
N ALA A 325 -15.97 -6.02 -14.35
CA ALA A 325 -15.81 -7.41 -13.91
C ALA A 325 -16.36 -7.63 -12.50
N THR A 326 -15.68 -7.15 -11.45
CA THR A 326 -15.92 -7.58 -10.06
C THR A 326 -17.38 -7.42 -9.61
N ARG A 327 -18.01 -6.30 -9.98
CA ARG A 327 -19.42 -6.00 -9.72
C ARG A 327 -20.35 -6.97 -10.46
N VAL A 328 -20.04 -7.29 -11.72
CA VAL A 328 -20.84 -8.18 -12.57
C VAL A 328 -20.76 -9.63 -12.05
N LEU A 329 -19.55 -10.15 -11.82
CA LEU A 329 -19.35 -11.51 -11.30
C LEU A 329 -19.88 -11.67 -9.88
N GLY A 330 -19.73 -10.64 -9.02
CA GLY A 330 -20.29 -10.63 -7.68
C GLY A 330 -21.80 -10.33 -7.61
N ASN A 331 -22.47 -10.14 -8.75
CA ASN A 331 -23.89 -9.80 -8.87
C ASN A 331 -24.32 -8.57 -8.03
N TYR A 332 -23.47 -7.55 -8.00
CA TYR A 332 -23.70 -6.29 -7.29
C TYR A 332 -24.38 -5.24 -8.20
N GLU A 333 -25.25 -4.44 -7.62
CA GLU A 333 -26.06 -3.43 -8.33
C GLU A 333 -25.20 -2.25 -8.79
N THR A 334 -24.26 -1.80 -7.95
CA THR A 334 -23.28 -0.74 -8.24
C THR A 334 -21.92 -1.08 -7.64
N VAL A 335 -20.83 -0.46 -8.12
CA VAL A 335 -19.49 -0.62 -7.52
C VAL A 335 -19.48 -0.06 -6.09
N ASP A 336 -20.24 1.00 -5.85
CA ASP A 336 -20.47 1.56 -4.52
C ASP A 336 -21.18 0.56 -3.59
N THR A 337 -22.05 -0.32 -4.10
CA THR A 337 -22.66 -1.39 -3.29
C THR A 337 -21.66 -2.51 -3.00
N TYR A 338 -20.86 -2.92 -3.99
CA TYR A 338 -19.74 -3.86 -3.80
C TYR A 338 -18.80 -3.35 -2.71
N TYR A 339 -18.29 -2.12 -2.85
CA TYR A 339 -17.39 -1.51 -1.86
C TYR A 339 -18.01 -1.45 -0.46
N ARG A 340 -19.28 -1.03 -0.30
CA ARG A 340 -19.94 -1.01 1.02
C ARG A 340 -20.12 -2.41 1.62
N ARG A 341 -20.63 -3.38 0.84
CA ARG A 341 -20.88 -4.76 1.31
C ARG A 341 -19.58 -5.54 1.61
N CYS A 342 -18.46 -5.13 1.04
CA CYS A 342 -17.19 -5.84 1.18
C CYS A 342 -16.15 -5.13 2.07
N SER A 343 -16.41 -3.92 2.56
CA SER A 343 -15.48 -3.18 3.43
C SER A 343 -15.37 -3.78 4.83
N SER A 344 -14.19 -4.31 5.17
CA SER A 344 -13.89 -4.97 6.46
C SER A 344 -14.10 -4.10 7.70
N ALA A 345 -14.10 -2.77 7.57
CA ALA A 345 -14.46 -1.86 8.65
C ALA A 345 -15.84 -2.19 9.27
N ASN A 346 -16.82 -2.56 8.43
CA ASN A 346 -18.17 -2.92 8.87
C ASN A 346 -18.26 -4.27 9.63
N PHE A 347 -17.17 -5.04 9.67
CA PHE A 347 -17.13 -6.40 10.18
C PHE A 347 -16.25 -6.56 11.43
N VAL A 348 -15.31 -5.64 11.68
CA VAL A 348 -14.30 -5.79 12.76
C VAL A 348 -14.92 -5.91 14.17
N GLY A 349 -16.11 -5.34 14.39
CA GLY A 349 -16.83 -5.44 15.67
C GLY A 349 -17.33 -6.86 16.01
N SER A 350 -17.47 -7.75 15.03
CA SER A 350 -17.97 -9.13 15.20
C SER A 350 -16.85 -10.19 15.22
N VAL A 351 -15.58 -9.78 15.16
CA VAL A 351 -14.44 -10.72 15.20
C VAL A 351 -14.29 -11.31 16.61
N MET A 352 -14.43 -12.63 16.73
CA MET A 352 -14.40 -13.34 18.03
C MET A 352 -13.07 -14.02 18.36
N VAL A 353 -12.08 -13.99 17.46
CA VAL A 353 -10.75 -14.60 17.65
C VAL A 353 -9.65 -13.53 17.77
N PRO A 354 -8.55 -13.80 18.51
CA PRO A 354 -7.39 -12.91 18.60
C PRO A 354 -6.87 -12.42 17.25
N LEU A 355 -6.96 -11.13 16.98
CA LEU A 355 -6.61 -10.50 15.70
C LEU A 355 -5.63 -9.33 15.87
N LEU A 356 -4.45 -9.45 15.27
CA LEU A 356 -3.46 -8.36 15.17
C LEU A 356 -3.60 -7.62 13.82
N CYS A 357 -4.18 -6.44 13.85
CA CYS A 357 -4.23 -5.53 12.71
C CYS A 357 -3.00 -4.62 12.69
N ILE A 358 -2.30 -4.51 11.57
CA ILE A 358 -1.15 -3.61 11.38
C ILE A 358 -1.46 -2.64 10.24
N SER A 359 -1.15 -1.35 10.37
CA SER A 359 -1.29 -0.37 9.28
C SER A 359 -0.26 0.77 9.40
N ALA A 360 0.23 1.26 8.25
CA ALA A 360 1.05 2.47 8.19
C ALA A 360 0.18 3.71 7.95
N LEU A 361 0.52 4.84 8.57
CA LEU A 361 -0.21 6.10 8.42
C LEU A 361 0.21 6.87 7.16
N ASP A 362 1.32 6.47 6.53
CA ASP A 362 1.84 6.98 5.25
C ASP A 362 1.57 6.06 4.04
N ASP A 363 0.72 5.03 4.20
CA ASP A 363 0.37 4.08 3.15
C ASP A 363 -0.22 4.80 1.90
N PRO A 364 0.39 4.65 0.71
CA PRO A 364 -0.04 5.35 -0.50
C PRO A 364 -1.30 4.75 -1.16
N ILE A 365 -1.82 3.63 -0.66
CA ILE A 365 -2.98 2.89 -1.17
C ILE A 365 -4.10 2.86 -0.12
N CYS A 366 -3.81 2.50 1.13
CA CYS A 366 -4.81 2.32 2.19
C CYS A 366 -4.75 3.46 3.23
N THR A 367 -5.64 4.44 3.10
CA THR A 367 -5.59 5.67 3.92
C THR A 367 -5.96 5.45 5.39
N ARG A 368 -5.28 6.21 6.28
CA ARG A 368 -5.62 6.34 7.71
C ARG A 368 -7.06 6.81 7.99
N GLU A 369 -7.73 7.39 6.99
CA GLU A 369 -9.14 7.81 7.03
C GLU A 369 -10.13 6.63 6.95
N ALA A 370 -9.69 5.47 6.44
CA ALA A 370 -10.53 4.28 6.32
C ALA A 370 -10.45 3.36 7.56
N ILE A 371 -9.48 3.60 8.45
CA ILE A 371 -9.22 2.77 9.63
C ILE A 371 -10.38 2.91 10.65
N PRO A 372 -11.01 1.80 11.09
CA PRO A 372 -12.11 1.81 12.05
C PRO A 372 -11.56 1.92 13.49
N TRP A 373 -11.17 3.13 13.88
CA TRP A 373 -10.41 3.38 15.12
C TRP A 373 -11.18 3.00 16.39
N ASP A 374 -12.47 3.31 16.48
CA ASP A 374 -13.21 3.06 17.72
C ASP A 374 -13.75 1.62 17.78
N GLU A 375 -14.11 1.03 16.65
CA GLU A 375 -14.50 -0.37 16.54
C GLU A 375 -13.34 -1.32 16.87
N CYS A 376 -12.13 -1.02 16.40
CA CYS A 376 -10.90 -1.73 16.82
C CYS A 376 -10.60 -1.58 18.32
N ARG A 377 -11.00 -0.48 18.97
CA ARG A 377 -10.80 -0.29 20.41
C ARG A 377 -11.86 -1.03 21.23
N LEU A 378 -13.11 -1.05 20.76
CA LEU A 378 -14.25 -1.65 21.45
C LEU A 378 -14.22 -3.18 21.40
N ASN A 379 -13.68 -3.79 20.34
CA ASN A 379 -13.54 -5.24 20.26
C ASN A 379 -12.33 -5.75 21.06
N LYS A 380 -12.60 -6.46 22.17
CA LYS A 380 -11.60 -7.06 23.07
C LYS A 380 -10.69 -8.12 22.42
N ASN A 381 -11.08 -8.65 21.25
CA ASN A 381 -10.31 -9.62 20.49
C ASN A 381 -9.41 -8.99 19.42
N VAL A 382 -9.42 -7.66 19.28
CA VAL A 382 -8.67 -6.94 18.22
C VAL A 382 -7.61 -6.04 18.85
N VAL A 383 -6.40 -6.06 18.27
CA VAL A 383 -5.39 -5.03 18.49
C VAL A 383 -5.05 -4.36 17.16
N LEU A 384 -5.25 -3.06 17.08
CA LEU A 384 -4.77 -2.24 15.97
C LEU A 384 -3.42 -1.62 16.36
N ALA A 385 -2.34 -2.05 15.71
CA ALA A 385 -1.01 -1.46 15.81
C ALA A 385 -0.74 -0.57 14.59
N THR A 386 -0.43 0.71 14.81
CA THR A 386 -0.12 1.65 13.73
C THR A 386 1.28 2.24 13.85
N THR A 387 1.87 2.57 12.71
CA THR A 387 3.18 3.22 12.59
C THR A 387 3.05 4.47 11.72
N GLU A 388 3.76 5.55 12.07
CA GLU A 388 3.79 6.76 11.23
C GLU A 388 4.31 6.47 9.82
N HIS A 389 5.29 5.58 9.72
CA HIS A 389 5.91 5.15 8.46
C HIS A 389 5.79 3.64 8.25
N GLY A 390 5.65 3.22 6.99
CA GLY A 390 5.71 1.81 6.62
C GLY A 390 5.41 1.51 5.15
N GLY A 391 4.75 2.43 4.41
CA GLY A 391 4.21 2.12 3.07
C GLY A 391 3.17 1.01 3.10
N HIS A 392 2.77 0.48 1.93
CA HIS A 392 1.61 -0.42 1.86
C HIS A 392 1.83 -1.83 2.45
N LEU A 393 2.97 -2.47 2.14
CA LEU A 393 3.41 -3.75 2.73
C LEU A 393 4.91 -3.87 3.10
N PRO A 394 5.83 -2.92 2.79
CA PRO A 394 7.27 -3.19 2.85
C PRO A 394 7.87 -3.17 4.26
N PHE A 395 7.58 -2.15 5.08
CA PHE A 395 8.08 -1.99 6.46
C PHE A 395 9.56 -2.40 6.64
N PHE A 396 10.44 -2.00 5.72
CA PHE A 396 11.82 -2.47 5.66
C PHE A 396 12.68 -1.83 6.75
N GLU A 397 13.28 -2.63 7.63
CA GLU A 397 14.13 -2.15 8.71
C GLU A 397 15.62 -2.53 8.54
N GLY A 398 16.49 -1.84 9.30
CA GLY A 398 17.94 -1.99 9.23
C GLY A 398 18.59 -1.22 8.07
N LEU A 399 19.88 -1.47 7.82
CA LEU A 399 20.62 -0.80 6.73
C LEU A 399 20.54 -1.54 5.39
N THR A 400 20.07 -2.79 5.38
CA THR A 400 20.13 -3.70 4.23
C THR A 400 18.79 -3.95 3.53
N ALA A 401 17.67 -3.50 4.10
CA ALA A 401 16.32 -3.84 3.63
C ALA A 401 16.09 -5.36 3.46
N THR A 402 16.68 -6.17 4.37
CA THR A 402 16.56 -7.64 4.39
C THR A 402 15.69 -8.15 5.53
N SER A 403 14.96 -7.27 6.22
CA SER A 403 14.00 -7.63 7.25
C SER A 403 12.78 -6.70 7.17
N VAL A 404 11.62 -7.27 7.50
CA VAL A 404 10.30 -6.64 7.41
C VAL A 404 9.74 -6.59 8.82
N TRP A 405 9.56 -5.40 9.38
CA TRP A 405 9.22 -5.22 10.80
C TRP A 405 7.94 -5.95 11.20
N TRP A 406 6.88 -5.86 10.38
CA TRP A 406 5.59 -6.49 10.71
C TRP A 406 5.67 -8.02 10.76
N VAL A 407 6.57 -8.65 9.99
CA VAL A 407 6.77 -10.11 10.04
C VAL A 407 7.31 -10.54 11.41
N ARG A 408 8.22 -9.76 12.01
CA ARG A 408 8.67 -10.01 13.39
C ARG A 408 7.57 -9.75 14.42
N ALA A 409 6.73 -8.74 14.20
CA ALA A 409 5.60 -8.46 15.09
C ALA A 409 4.56 -9.60 15.09
N VAL A 410 4.29 -10.19 13.92
CA VAL A 410 3.41 -11.38 13.76
C VAL A 410 4.05 -12.63 14.38
N ASP A 411 5.34 -12.89 14.13
CA ASP A 411 6.12 -13.98 14.74
C ASP A 411 6.06 -13.93 16.29
N GLU A 412 6.31 -12.76 16.87
CA GLU A 412 6.24 -12.55 18.32
C GLU A 412 4.80 -12.70 18.86
N PHE A 413 3.80 -12.06 18.23
CA PHE A 413 2.40 -12.13 18.64
C PHE A 413 1.86 -13.57 18.62
N PHE A 414 2.08 -14.30 17.53
CA PHE A 414 1.65 -15.69 17.42
C PHE A 414 2.42 -16.64 18.34
N SER A 415 3.73 -16.45 18.52
CA SER A 415 4.52 -17.24 19.48
C SER A 415 4.00 -17.07 20.91
N ILE A 416 3.67 -15.84 21.31
CA ILE A 416 3.14 -15.55 22.65
C ILE A 416 1.71 -16.09 22.80
N LEU A 417 0.85 -15.91 21.78
CA LEU A 417 -0.51 -16.44 21.76
C LEU A 417 -0.53 -17.98 21.84
N GLN A 418 0.39 -18.67 21.16
CA GLN A 418 0.57 -20.12 21.25
C GLN A 418 0.95 -20.56 22.68
N SER A 419 1.81 -19.78 23.35
CA SER A 419 2.32 -20.09 24.69
C SER A 419 1.39 -19.71 25.85
N SER A 420 0.31 -18.98 25.57
CA SER A 420 -0.58 -18.43 26.61
C SER A 420 -1.74 -19.39 26.93
N PRO A 421 -2.14 -19.53 28.21
CA PRO A 421 -3.33 -20.30 28.57
C PRO A 421 -4.57 -19.72 27.89
N ARG A 422 -5.44 -20.59 27.37
CA ARG A 422 -6.78 -20.20 26.92
C ARG A 422 -7.83 -20.71 27.90
N GLU A 423 -8.35 -19.79 28.70
CA GLU A 423 -9.67 -19.97 29.31
C GLU A 423 -10.71 -19.68 28.23
N ILE A 424 -11.38 -20.72 27.74
CA ILE A 424 -12.47 -20.56 26.76
C ILE A 424 -13.73 -20.22 27.56
N GLU A 425 -13.94 -18.94 27.86
CA GLU A 425 -15.21 -18.45 28.38
C GLU A 425 -16.30 -18.62 27.31
N ILE A 426 -16.99 -19.77 27.30
CA ILE A 426 -18.21 -19.97 26.51
C ILE A 426 -19.35 -19.21 27.18
N SER A 427 -19.35 -17.88 27.01
CA SER A 427 -20.41 -16.99 27.46
C SER A 427 -21.66 -17.20 26.58
N VAL A 428 -22.43 -18.25 26.87
CA VAL A 428 -23.73 -18.51 26.21
C VAL A 428 -24.63 -17.30 26.44
N PRO A 429 -25.09 -16.58 25.40
CA PRO A 429 -25.97 -15.44 25.58
C PRO A 429 -27.34 -15.91 26.09
N SER A 430 -27.64 -15.68 27.37
CA SER A 430 -28.95 -15.96 27.94
C SER A 430 -29.96 -14.93 27.41
N VAL A 431 -30.61 -15.25 26.28
CA VAL A 431 -31.67 -14.44 25.69
C VAL A 431 -32.91 -14.48 26.58
N ASN A 432 -32.97 -13.56 27.54
CA ASN A 432 -34.22 -13.19 28.19
C ASN A 432 -35.06 -12.38 27.19
N PRO A 433 -36.31 -12.79 26.90
CA PRO A 433 -37.17 -12.07 25.96
C PRO A 433 -37.69 -10.76 26.60
N GLY A 434 -36.95 -9.67 26.42
CA GLY A 434 -37.44 -8.31 26.63
C GLY A 434 -38.09 -7.76 25.37
N GLU A 435 -39.20 -7.03 25.54
CA GLU A 435 -40.02 -6.52 24.41
C GLU A 435 -39.33 -5.35 23.67
N PRO A 436 -39.58 -5.18 22.35
CA PRO A 436 -38.95 -4.14 21.56
C PRO A 436 -39.61 -2.76 21.75
N SER A 437 -38.91 -1.84 22.40
CA SER A 437 -39.32 -0.42 22.43
C SER A 437 -39.03 0.25 21.09
N ILE A 438 -40.05 0.33 20.25
CA ILE A 438 -40.07 1.14 19.01
C ILE A 438 -40.25 2.64 19.39
N ASP A 439 -39.91 3.53 18.46
CA ASP A 439 -40.05 5.00 18.49
C ASP A 439 -39.31 5.77 19.60
N GLN A 440 -38.22 6.46 19.21
CA GLN A 440 -38.17 7.93 19.23
C GLN A 440 -37.21 8.46 18.15
N ALA A 441 -37.74 9.22 17.19
CA ALA A 441 -36.97 10.04 16.25
C ALA A 441 -37.72 11.38 16.01
N PRO A 442 -37.10 12.55 16.24
CA PRO A 442 -37.82 13.82 16.20
C PRO A 442 -37.94 14.38 14.77
N TYR A 443 -39.03 14.05 14.07
CA TYR A 443 -39.51 14.86 12.95
C TYR A 443 -40.32 16.05 13.46
N VAL A 444 -39.96 17.26 13.04
CA VAL A 444 -40.73 18.47 13.32
C VAL A 444 -41.91 18.55 12.35
N HIS A 445 -43.12 18.80 12.87
CA HIS A 445 -44.34 18.87 12.09
C HIS A 445 -44.34 20.03 11.09
N LEU A 446 -44.90 19.79 9.89
CA LEU A 446 -45.51 20.85 9.10
C LEU A 446 -46.88 21.20 9.69
N CYS A 447 -47.21 22.49 9.67
CA CYS A 447 -48.60 22.96 9.68
C CYS A 447 -48.90 23.58 8.31
N GLN A 448 -50.11 23.33 7.79
CA GLN A 448 -50.61 24.04 6.61
C GLN A 448 -51.25 25.36 7.05
N ASP A 449 -50.72 26.45 6.53
CA ASP A 449 -51.46 27.51 5.84
C ASP A 449 -50.40 28.37 5.11
N GLY A 450 -50.70 28.88 3.90
CA GLY A 450 -49.64 29.31 2.98
C GLY A 450 -49.89 30.60 2.21
N MET A 451 -48.86 31.03 1.47
CA MET A 451 -48.83 32.17 0.52
C MET A 451 -48.88 33.56 1.22
N VAL A 452 -48.13 34.61 0.86
CA VAL A 452 -47.07 34.89 -0.15
C VAL A 452 -46.08 35.89 0.50
N GLY A 453 -44.87 36.07 -0.03
CA GLY A 453 -44.19 37.38 0.07
C GLY A 453 -42.66 37.36 0.13
N GLY A 454 -42.00 37.49 -1.01
CA GLY A 454 -40.61 37.95 -1.06
C GLY A 454 -40.57 39.45 -1.30
N VAL A 455 -39.78 40.18 -0.50
CA VAL A 455 -39.44 41.60 -0.73
C VAL A 455 -37.93 41.74 -0.63
N SER A 456 -37.33 42.22 -1.72
CA SER A 456 -35.96 42.73 -1.77
C SER A 456 -35.93 44.19 -1.33
N ASP A 457 -34.83 44.62 -0.73
CA ASP A 457 -34.40 46.02 -0.81
C ASP A 457 -33.01 46.06 -1.46
N GLU A 458 -32.87 46.92 -2.47
CA GLU A 458 -31.62 47.18 -3.17
C GLU A 458 -30.90 48.39 -2.55
N THR A 459 -29.60 48.52 -2.79
CA THR A 459 -29.03 49.86 -3.01
C THR A 459 -27.93 49.75 -4.06
N GLN A 460 -28.10 50.47 -5.17
CA GLN A 460 -27.22 50.44 -6.35
C GLN A 460 -26.26 51.65 -6.38
N VAL A 461 -25.05 51.44 -6.89
CA VAL A 461 -24.26 52.38 -7.72
C VAL A 461 -23.38 51.46 -8.60
N GLU A 462 -23.53 51.32 -9.92
CA GLU A 462 -23.14 52.25 -11.02
C GLU A 462 -21.65 52.68 -10.97
N HIS A 463 -20.85 52.79 -12.03
CA HIS A 463 -20.91 52.70 -13.51
C HIS A 463 -19.43 52.37 -13.96
N GLN A 464 -19.00 51.86 -15.12
CA GLN A 464 -19.51 51.31 -16.41
C GLN A 464 -18.41 50.32 -16.92
N GLU A 465 -18.68 49.20 -17.60
CA GLU A 465 -18.91 49.04 -19.07
C GLU A 465 -17.78 49.53 -20.01
N GLN A 466 -17.07 48.62 -20.71
CA GLN A 466 -17.23 48.38 -22.17
C GLN A 466 -16.31 47.28 -22.77
N ASN A 467 -16.76 46.74 -23.91
CA ASN A 467 -16.18 45.60 -24.62
C ASN A 467 -15.06 45.97 -25.60
N LYS A 468 -14.15 45.03 -25.91
CA LYS A 468 -14.07 44.43 -27.29
C LYS A 468 -13.13 43.23 -27.43
N SER A 469 -13.41 42.45 -28.48
CA SER A 469 -12.73 41.24 -28.94
C SER A 469 -11.60 41.52 -29.94
N GLY A 470 -10.60 40.64 -30.02
CA GLY A 470 -9.60 40.57 -31.09
C GLY A 470 -8.90 39.21 -31.09
N ASP A 471 -8.56 38.66 -32.26
CA ASP A 471 -8.22 37.23 -32.44
C ASP A 471 -7.04 37.04 -33.44
N ARG A 472 -6.18 36.01 -33.23
CA ARG A 472 -5.25 35.39 -34.23
C ARG A 472 -4.05 36.23 -34.77
N ILE A 473 -2.94 35.72 -35.37
CA ILE A 473 -2.26 34.38 -35.47
C ILE A 473 -0.77 34.57 -35.96
N HIS A 474 0.08 33.51 -35.91
CA HIS A 474 1.40 33.20 -36.56
C HIS A 474 2.13 34.26 -37.45
N VAL A 475 3.48 34.28 -37.59
CA VAL A 475 4.37 33.28 -38.30
C VAL A 475 5.87 33.50 -37.94
N GLU A 476 6.74 32.58 -38.35
CA GLU A 476 8.22 32.54 -38.32
C GLU A 476 8.90 33.69 -39.16
N LEU A 477 10.24 33.81 -39.40
CA LEU A 477 11.43 32.94 -39.26
C LEU A 477 12.72 33.82 -39.37
N ASN A 478 13.84 33.47 -38.69
CA ASN A 478 15.26 33.48 -39.16
C ASN A 478 16.33 33.65 -38.04
N GLN A 479 17.48 33.00 -38.27
CA GLN A 479 18.78 33.11 -37.56
C GLN A 479 19.75 33.97 -38.42
N PRO A 480 21.08 34.16 -38.16
CA PRO A 480 22.02 33.62 -37.13
C PRO A 480 22.89 34.76 -36.49
N PRO A 481 24.14 34.60 -35.95
CA PRO A 481 24.96 33.39 -35.70
C PRO A 481 25.64 33.27 -34.31
N ASN A 482 26.23 32.07 -34.12
CA ASN A 482 27.00 31.55 -32.98
C ASN A 482 28.10 32.46 -32.39
N THR A 483 28.39 32.25 -31.10
CA THR A 483 29.74 31.82 -30.66
C THR A 483 29.63 30.93 -29.40
N ASP A 484 29.88 29.62 -29.54
CA ASP A 484 30.00 28.67 -28.41
C ASP A 484 30.97 27.54 -28.81
N GLN A 485 31.91 27.19 -27.94
CA GLN A 485 32.94 26.17 -28.23
C GLN A 485 33.58 25.50 -27.00
N GLY A 486 33.10 25.77 -25.78
CA GLY A 486 33.71 25.26 -24.54
C GLY A 486 33.12 23.95 -24.02
N MET A 487 31.78 23.85 -23.94
CA MET A 487 31.09 22.76 -23.21
C MET A 487 30.61 21.59 -24.10
N ALA A 488 30.50 21.79 -25.42
CA ALA A 488 29.82 20.86 -26.31
C ALA A 488 30.46 19.46 -26.38
N THR A 489 31.78 19.37 -26.24
CA THR A 489 32.60 18.18 -26.56
C THR A 489 32.31 16.97 -25.66
N ILE A 490 31.86 17.18 -24.42
CA ILE A 490 31.60 16.11 -23.44
C ILE A 490 30.12 15.69 -23.42
N VAL A 491 29.19 16.63 -23.62
CA VAL A 491 27.74 16.39 -23.47
C VAL A 491 27.12 15.78 -24.73
N ALA A 492 27.61 16.13 -25.92
CA ALA A 492 27.02 15.73 -27.19
C ALA A 492 26.81 14.21 -27.39
N PRO A 493 27.75 13.30 -27.03
CA PRO A 493 27.55 11.86 -27.22
C PRO A 493 26.41 11.29 -26.37
N VAL A 494 26.25 11.80 -25.14
CA VAL A 494 25.24 11.33 -24.17
C VAL A 494 23.85 11.82 -24.57
N MET A 495 23.72 13.11 -24.87
CA MET A 495 22.46 13.69 -25.38
C MET A 495 22.01 13.04 -26.69
N LYS A 496 22.95 12.70 -27.59
CA LYS A 496 22.62 12.03 -28.86
C LYS A 496 22.01 10.64 -28.64
N ARG A 497 22.55 9.83 -27.72
CA ARG A 497 21.97 8.53 -27.35
C ARG A 497 20.62 8.65 -26.65
N LEU A 498 20.47 9.57 -25.70
CA LEU A 498 19.20 9.80 -24.99
C LEU A 498 18.07 10.22 -25.94
N ASN A 499 18.36 11.12 -26.89
CA ASN A 499 17.39 11.57 -27.90
C ASN A 499 17.04 10.48 -28.93
N GLN A 500 17.95 9.54 -29.23
CA GLN A 500 17.61 8.36 -30.04
C GLN A 500 16.66 7.41 -29.30
N LEU A 501 16.93 7.12 -28.02
CA LEU A 501 16.10 6.24 -27.18
C LEU A 501 14.68 6.80 -26.99
N SER A 502 14.54 8.10 -26.69
CA SER A 502 13.22 8.73 -26.53
C SER A 502 12.41 8.73 -27.83
N ARG A 503 13.05 8.95 -28.99
CA ARG A 503 12.38 8.91 -30.30
C ARG A 503 11.87 7.52 -30.68
N GLN A 504 12.52 6.44 -30.26
CA GLN A 504 12.04 5.08 -30.54
C GLN A 504 10.87 4.65 -29.64
N ASN A 505 10.85 5.07 -28.36
CA ASN A 505 9.96 4.50 -27.35
C ASN A 505 8.78 5.41 -26.89
N ARG A 506 8.56 6.57 -27.53
CA ARG A 506 7.46 7.53 -27.22
C ARG A 506 7.27 7.87 -25.73
N THR A 507 8.32 7.74 -24.93
CA THR A 507 8.31 7.95 -23.47
C THR A 507 9.03 9.25 -23.10
N SER A 508 8.50 9.94 -22.10
CA SER A 508 9.03 11.22 -21.63
C SER A 508 10.47 11.08 -21.14
N LEU A 509 11.34 12.04 -21.48
CA LEU A 509 12.71 12.12 -20.96
C LEU A 509 12.73 12.09 -19.42
N TRP A 510 11.74 12.71 -18.78
CA TRP A 510 11.58 12.72 -17.32
C TRP A 510 11.28 11.34 -16.74
N LEU A 511 10.57 10.47 -17.46
CA LEU A 511 10.34 9.08 -17.03
C LEU A 511 11.63 8.26 -17.12
N LEU A 512 12.43 8.45 -18.17
CA LEU A 512 13.74 7.80 -18.31
C LEU A 512 14.74 8.30 -17.26
N ALA A 513 14.73 9.60 -16.93
CA ALA A 513 15.53 10.18 -15.85
C ALA A 513 15.09 9.67 -14.47
N TYR A 514 13.78 9.57 -14.22
CA TYR A 514 13.20 9.00 -13.00
C TYR A 514 13.59 7.53 -12.81
N ILE A 515 13.50 6.71 -13.87
CA ILE A 515 13.96 5.32 -13.86
C ILE A 515 15.47 5.24 -13.63
N ALA A 516 16.28 6.07 -14.29
CA ALA A 516 17.72 6.11 -14.09
C ALA A 516 18.11 6.49 -12.64
N PHE A 517 17.41 7.45 -12.04
CA PHE A 517 17.62 7.84 -10.65
C PHE A 517 17.23 6.71 -9.68
N LEU A 518 16.04 6.12 -9.84
CA LEU A 518 15.57 5.01 -9.01
C LEU A 518 16.39 3.73 -9.16
N THR A 519 16.99 3.46 -10.33
CA THR A 519 17.83 2.27 -10.54
C THR A 519 19.29 2.47 -10.10
N THR A 520 19.78 3.71 -10.06
CA THR A 520 21.13 4.02 -9.53
C THR A 520 21.17 4.21 -8.02
N TRP A 521 20.07 4.64 -7.37
CA TRP A 521 20.04 4.84 -5.92
C TRP A 521 20.34 3.56 -5.10
N PRO A 522 19.80 2.36 -5.42
CA PRO A 522 20.20 1.11 -4.77
C PRO A 522 21.66 0.71 -5.00
N LEU A 523 22.23 1.06 -6.16
CA LEU A 523 23.65 0.84 -6.46
C LEU A 523 24.54 1.76 -5.63
N VAL A 524 24.13 3.02 -5.42
CA VAL A 524 24.82 3.96 -4.52
C VAL A 524 24.73 3.46 -3.07
N GLY A 525 23.56 3.06 -2.58
CA GLY A 525 23.40 2.48 -1.24
C GLY A 525 24.26 1.23 -1.03
N SER A 526 24.30 0.35 -2.03
CA SER A 526 25.14 -0.86 -2.02
C SER A 526 26.64 -0.54 -2.05
N ALA A 527 27.07 0.41 -2.88
CA ALA A 527 28.46 0.85 -2.96
C ALA A 527 28.92 1.52 -1.66
N VAL A 528 28.07 2.36 -1.05
CA VAL A 528 28.30 2.98 0.26
C VAL A 528 28.42 1.89 1.35
N SER A 529 27.52 0.91 1.36
CA SER A 529 27.59 -0.25 2.27
C SER A 529 28.91 -1.03 2.12
N VAL A 530 29.33 -1.36 0.89
CA VAL A 530 30.62 -2.03 0.62
C VAL A 530 31.81 -1.17 1.04
N PHE A 531 31.77 0.14 0.80
CA PHE A 531 32.83 1.07 1.17
C PHE A 531 32.99 1.17 2.69
N PHE A 532 31.89 1.34 3.43
CA PHE A 532 31.92 1.32 4.91
C PHE A 532 32.33 -0.05 5.46
N ARG A 533 31.87 -1.17 4.87
CA ARG A 533 32.25 -2.53 5.30
C ARG A 533 33.76 -2.78 5.14
N LYS A 534 34.35 -2.39 4.00
CA LYS A 534 35.81 -2.41 3.79
C LYS A 534 36.55 -1.50 4.77
N ARG A 535 36.03 -0.30 5.04
CA ARG A 535 36.64 0.67 5.98
C ARG A 535 36.55 0.24 7.45
N PHE A 536 35.55 -0.56 7.83
CA PHE A 536 35.47 -1.23 9.13
C PHE A 536 36.45 -2.41 9.23
N GLN A 537 36.52 -3.27 8.21
CA GLN A 537 37.48 -4.38 8.18
C GLN A 537 38.93 -3.88 8.29
N ALA A 538 39.29 -2.81 7.56
CA ALA A 538 40.60 -2.18 7.61
C ALA A 538 40.96 -1.53 8.97
N ARG A 539 39.98 -1.29 9.86
CA ARG A 539 40.23 -0.85 11.24
C ARG A 539 40.42 -2.03 12.20
N PHE A 540 39.68 -3.11 12.03
CA PHE A 540 39.83 -4.32 12.84
C PHE A 540 41.09 -5.14 12.51
N SER A 541 41.76 -4.89 11.39
CA SER A 541 43.10 -5.44 11.08
C SER A 541 44.26 -4.55 11.58
N SER A 542 44.03 -3.75 12.62
CA SER A 542 45.03 -2.82 13.19
C SER A 542 44.90 -2.64 14.71
N LEU A 543 44.37 -3.66 15.39
CA LEU A 543 44.31 -3.87 16.84
C LEU A 543 44.72 -5.31 17.15
#